data_AF-I1BME9-F1
#
_entry.id   AF-I1BME9-F1
#
_cell.length_a   1.000
_cell.length_b   1.000
_cell.length_c   1.000
_cell.angle_alpha   90.00
_cell.angle_beta   90.00
_cell.angle_gamma   90.00
#
_symmetry.space_group_name_H-M   'P 1'
#
loop_
_entity.id
_entity.type
_entity.pdbx_description
1 polymer ?
#
loop_
_entity_poly.entity_id
_entity_poly.type
_entity_poly.pdbx_seq_one_letter_code
_entity_poly.pdbx_strand_id
1 'polypeptide(L)'
;MKMRLPNYEYINLDSGWCTDCDEYGRWAARTDLFPNGLRTVSDYLKKNGHKLGIYLLPGIRKDAVNKRCKIKGTDRLLSEIVQDQKEGCGFEGTTFMPDVHNEYTKAYYESIADLLNEYGVSFVKLDAVGPGGGSEYYPYQSPDNRACTRMLYNALRKYNIWLEISWYIDPSYAEEWVQMANGARVYVDIESYSTKTMTSTHRVMQRITSCEKWAAESVIGSDYGFYVDLDAVLDLIQGRYPTSTWLGLIIKKF
;
A
#
# COMPACT_ATOMS: atom_id res chain seq x y z
N MET A 1 -5.19 -5.28 19.33
CA MET A 1 -6.29 -4.69 20.12
C MET A 1 -7.11 -5.84 20.71
N LYS A 2 -7.40 -5.84 22.02
CA LYS A 2 -8.27 -6.88 22.64
C LYS A 2 -9.76 -6.60 22.44
N MET A 3 -10.11 -5.36 22.07
CA MET A 3 -11.47 -4.91 21.87
C MET A 3 -11.53 -4.11 20.56
N ARG A 4 -12.50 -4.44 19.72
CA ARG A 4 -12.77 -3.73 18.47
C ARG A 4 -13.62 -2.50 18.75
N LEU A 5 -13.17 -1.33 18.30
CA LEU A 5 -14.03 -0.13 18.28
C LEU A 5 -15.14 -0.32 17.23
N PRO A 6 -16.37 0.16 17.48
CA PRO A 6 -17.47 0.05 16.53
C PRO A 6 -17.08 0.57 15.14
N ASN A 7 -17.25 -0.27 14.11
CA ASN A 7 -16.96 0.04 12.70
C ASN A 7 -15.47 0.21 12.32
N TYR A 8 -14.53 0.02 13.23
CA TYR A 8 -13.10 -0.01 12.91
C TYR A 8 -12.63 -1.46 12.75
N GLU A 9 -12.42 -1.88 11.51
CA GLU A 9 -12.18 -3.29 11.18
C GLU A 9 -10.71 -3.59 10.90
N TYR A 10 -9.98 -2.63 10.35
CA TYR A 10 -8.65 -2.88 9.81
C TYR A 10 -7.56 -2.56 10.84
N ILE A 11 -6.58 -3.44 10.94
CA ILE A 11 -5.33 -3.24 11.65
C ILE A 11 -4.23 -3.33 10.59
N ASN A 12 -3.74 -2.17 10.16
CA ASN A 12 -2.80 -2.07 9.06
C ASN A 12 -1.37 -1.99 9.57
N LEU A 13 -0.50 -2.83 9.02
CA LEU A 13 0.95 -2.71 9.16
C LEU A 13 1.48 -1.79 8.06
N ASP A 14 1.91 -0.59 8.43
CA ASP A 14 2.60 0.32 7.49
C ASP A 14 4.02 -0.22 7.16
N SER A 15 4.82 0.55 6.44
CA SER A 15 6.21 0.26 6.10
C SER A 15 7.01 -0.29 7.30
N GLY A 16 7.98 -1.17 7.01
CA GLY A 16 8.82 -1.82 8.02
C GLY A 16 8.42 -3.24 8.41
N TRP A 17 7.24 -3.73 8.00
CA TRP A 17 6.83 -5.14 8.18
C TRP A 17 7.63 -6.13 7.30
N CYS A 18 8.16 -5.63 6.19
CA CYS A 18 8.91 -6.36 5.17
C CYS A 18 10.23 -5.63 4.89
N THR A 19 11.35 -6.35 4.95
CA THR A 19 12.68 -5.83 4.55
C THR A 19 13.30 -6.64 3.43
N ASP A 20 12.71 -7.78 3.06
CA ASP A 20 13.26 -8.70 2.08
C ASP A 20 12.16 -9.36 1.24
N CYS A 21 12.55 -10.04 0.16
CA CYS A 21 11.68 -10.85 -0.67
C CYS A 21 11.89 -12.36 -0.44
N ASP A 22 10.89 -13.15 -0.78
CA ASP A 22 11.01 -14.61 -0.85
C ASP A 22 11.75 -15.07 -2.12
N GLU A 23 11.88 -16.39 -2.32
CA GLU A 23 12.57 -16.98 -3.48
C GLU A 23 11.91 -16.62 -4.82
N TYR A 24 10.66 -16.17 -4.81
CA TYR A 24 9.91 -15.72 -5.98
C TYR A 24 9.84 -14.20 -6.13
N GLY A 25 10.59 -13.47 -5.29
CA GLY A 25 10.63 -12.01 -5.33
C GLY A 25 9.37 -11.32 -4.79
N ARG A 26 8.56 -12.04 -4.01
CA ARG A 26 7.35 -11.51 -3.36
C ARG A 26 7.71 -10.94 -1.99
N TRP A 27 6.92 -9.98 -1.51
CA TRP A 27 7.17 -9.25 -0.26
C TRP A 27 7.08 -10.19 0.97
N ALA A 28 8.22 -10.47 1.60
CA ALA A 28 8.31 -11.45 2.68
C ALA A 28 8.20 -10.80 4.06
N ALA A 29 7.38 -11.40 4.92
CA ALA A 29 7.26 -10.96 6.30
C ALA A 29 8.57 -11.16 7.07
N ARG A 30 8.96 -10.14 7.84
CA ARG A 30 10.09 -10.20 8.76
C ARG A 30 9.89 -11.26 9.83
N THR A 31 10.75 -12.28 9.85
CA THR A 31 10.67 -13.37 10.84
C THR A 31 11.09 -12.94 12.25
N ASP A 32 11.88 -11.87 12.38
CA ASP A 32 12.25 -11.29 13.67
C ASP A 32 11.07 -10.57 14.34
N LEU A 33 10.16 -9.99 13.56
CA LEU A 33 8.93 -9.36 14.07
C LEU A 33 7.76 -10.34 14.13
N PHE A 34 7.68 -11.25 13.16
CA PHE A 34 6.59 -12.19 12.99
C PHE A 34 7.13 -13.63 12.95
N PRO A 35 7.66 -14.15 14.08
CA PRO A 35 8.31 -15.46 14.12
C PRO A 35 7.39 -16.63 13.76
N ASN A 36 6.07 -16.43 13.92
CA ASN A 36 5.03 -17.39 13.54
C ASN A 36 4.32 -17.01 12.22
N GLY A 37 4.89 -16.08 11.46
CA GLY A 37 4.33 -15.56 10.20
C GLY A 37 3.08 -14.67 10.36
N LEU A 38 2.71 -13.98 9.29
CA LEU A 38 1.56 -13.08 9.26
C LEU A 38 0.22 -13.81 9.34
N ARG A 39 0.14 -15.08 8.93
CA ARG A 39 -1.09 -15.87 9.05
C ARG A 39 -1.53 -16.01 10.51
N THR A 40 -0.59 -16.29 11.41
CA THR A 40 -0.87 -16.35 12.86
C THR A 40 -1.40 -15.02 13.39
N VAL A 41 -0.85 -13.89 12.90
CA VAL A 41 -1.32 -12.54 13.25
C VAL A 41 -2.74 -12.33 12.72
N SER A 42 -2.99 -12.59 11.44
CA SER A 42 -4.31 -12.47 10.82
C SER A 42 -5.37 -13.32 11.54
N ASP A 43 -5.06 -14.58 11.85
CA ASP A 43 -6.00 -15.47 12.55
C ASP A 43 -6.30 -14.97 13.97
N TYR A 44 -5.32 -14.37 14.67
CA TYR A 44 -5.57 -13.71 15.95
C TYR A 44 -6.46 -12.48 15.80
N LEU A 45 -6.23 -11.65 14.78
CA LEU A 45 -7.05 -10.46 14.51
C LEU A 45 -8.49 -10.84 14.19
N LYS A 46 -8.69 -11.86 13.34
CA LYS A 46 -10.01 -12.38 12.96
C LYS A 46 -10.82 -12.84 14.17
N LYS A 47 -10.19 -13.51 15.15
CA LYS A 47 -10.85 -13.90 16.41
C LYS A 47 -11.38 -12.71 17.22
N ASN A 48 -10.81 -11.53 17.02
CA ASN A 48 -11.23 -10.28 17.66
C ASN A 48 -12.06 -9.38 16.72
N GLY A 49 -12.56 -9.92 15.61
CA GLY A 49 -13.39 -9.19 14.64
C GLY A 49 -12.62 -8.18 13.79
N HIS A 50 -11.28 -8.27 13.74
CA HIS A 50 -10.42 -7.40 12.94
C HIS A 50 -9.91 -8.08 11.67
N LYS A 51 -9.45 -7.27 10.72
CA LYS A 51 -8.85 -7.65 9.45
C LYS A 51 -7.43 -7.11 9.37
N LEU A 52 -6.49 -7.91 8.86
CA LEU A 52 -5.11 -7.48 8.67
C LEU A 52 -4.99 -6.67 7.37
N GLY A 53 -4.31 -5.53 7.44
CA GLY A 53 -3.83 -4.83 6.25
C GLY A 53 -2.31 -4.66 6.25
N ILE A 54 -1.76 -4.41 5.08
CA ILE A 54 -0.32 -4.24 4.87
C ILE A 54 -0.02 -3.16 3.84
N TYR A 55 1.19 -2.62 3.94
CA TYR A 55 1.78 -1.67 3.03
C TYR A 55 2.57 -2.36 1.90
N LEU A 56 2.49 -1.84 0.67
CA LEU A 56 3.29 -2.27 -0.50
C LEU A 56 3.73 -1.06 -1.35
N LEU A 57 4.65 -1.30 -2.28
CA LEU A 57 5.02 -0.34 -3.33
C LEU A 57 4.69 -0.89 -4.73
N PRO A 58 4.36 -0.02 -5.71
CA PRO A 58 4.26 -0.38 -7.11
C PRO A 58 5.57 -0.93 -7.67
N GLY A 59 5.50 -1.77 -8.70
CA GLY A 59 6.67 -2.32 -9.36
C GLY A 59 7.23 -3.59 -8.71
N ILE A 60 8.36 -4.04 -9.23
CA ILE A 60 9.08 -5.23 -8.77
C ILE A 60 10.21 -4.80 -7.85
N ARG A 61 10.35 -5.41 -6.68
CA ARG A 61 11.41 -5.01 -5.73
C ARG A 61 12.81 -5.15 -6.33
N LYS A 62 13.66 -4.15 -6.11
CA LYS A 62 15.05 -4.14 -6.59
C LYS A 62 15.87 -5.31 -6.04
N ASP A 63 15.69 -5.67 -4.78
CA ASP A 63 16.39 -6.81 -4.16
C ASP A 63 16.01 -8.15 -4.79
N ALA A 64 14.75 -8.33 -5.17
CA ALA A 64 14.28 -9.52 -5.89
C ALA A 64 14.95 -9.68 -7.26
N VAL A 65 15.14 -8.56 -7.97
CA VAL A 65 15.87 -8.54 -9.26
C VAL A 65 17.34 -8.88 -9.04
N ASN A 66 17.99 -8.26 -8.06
CA ASN A 66 19.40 -8.52 -7.73
C ASN A 66 19.66 -9.97 -7.30
N LYS A 67 18.71 -10.58 -6.58
CA LYS A 67 18.77 -11.98 -6.16
C LYS A 67 18.44 -12.97 -7.28
N ARG A 68 18.10 -12.49 -8.48
CA ARG A 68 17.69 -13.31 -9.63
C ARG A 68 16.52 -14.23 -9.26
N CYS A 69 15.54 -13.71 -8.54
CA CYS A 69 14.34 -14.46 -8.20
C CYS A 69 13.55 -14.82 -9.47
N LYS A 70 12.95 -16.01 -9.47
CA LYS A 70 12.04 -16.45 -10.53
C LYS A 70 10.63 -15.90 -10.31
N ILE A 71 9.88 -15.67 -11.37
CA ILE A 71 8.45 -15.42 -11.27
C ILE A 71 7.76 -16.75 -10.92
N LYS A 72 7.04 -16.79 -9.79
CA LYS A 72 6.38 -18.01 -9.30
C LYS A 72 5.51 -18.63 -10.40
N GLY A 73 5.64 -19.95 -10.60
CA GLY A 73 4.92 -20.68 -11.63
C GLY A 73 5.51 -20.59 -13.04
N THR A 74 6.70 -19.99 -13.19
CA THR A 74 7.40 -19.87 -14.48
C THR A 74 8.90 -20.13 -14.32
N ASP A 75 9.60 -20.31 -15.44
CA ASP A 75 11.07 -20.37 -15.46
C ASP A 75 11.75 -19.01 -15.72
N ARG A 76 10.97 -17.94 -15.89
CA ARG A 76 11.48 -16.59 -16.13
C ARG A 76 12.00 -15.95 -14.84
N LEU A 77 13.09 -15.21 -14.97
CA LEU A 77 13.63 -14.36 -13.93
C LEU A 77 12.94 -12.99 -13.95
N LEU A 78 12.81 -12.37 -12.78
CA LEU A 78 12.31 -10.99 -12.70
C LEU A 78 13.19 -10.01 -13.49
N SER A 79 14.51 -10.25 -13.52
CA SER A 79 15.45 -9.43 -14.29
C SER A 79 15.17 -9.39 -15.80
N GLU A 80 14.49 -10.40 -16.34
CA GLU A 80 14.18 -10.45 -17.79
C GLU A 80 13.05 -9.51 -18.19
N ILE A 81 12.22 -9.08 -17.23
CA ILE A 81 11.08 -8.18 -17.47
C ILE A 81 11.30 -6.75 -16.93
N VAL A 82 12.50 -6.43 -16.43
CA VAL A 82 12.89 -5.11 -15.89
C VAL A 82 14.30 -4.71 -16.32
N GLN A 83 14.66 -4.97 -17.58
CA GLN A 83 15.96 -4.69 -18.17
C GLN A 83 16.26 -3.19 -18.21
N ASP A 84 15.24 -2.33 -18.40
CA ASP A 84 15.45 -0.88 -18.43
C ASP A 84 15.73 -0.30 -17.04
N GLN A 85 15.40 -1.03 -15.97
CA GLN A 85 15.56 -0.61 -14.58
C GLN A 85 14.99 0.79 -14.27
N LYS A 86 13.90 1.15 -14.95
CA LYS A 86 13.15 2.38 -14.67
C LYS A 86 12.56 2.32 -13.28
N GLU A 87 12.53 3.45 -12.56
CA GLU A 87 11.93 3.54 -11.24
C GLU A 87 10.46 3.08 -11.28
N GLY A 88 10.08 2.21 -10.35
CA GLY A 88 8.72 1.64 -10.26
C GLY A 88 7.73 2.52 -9.52
N CYS A 89 8.22 3.36 -8.60
CA CYS A 89 7.41 4.22 -7.74
C CYS A 89 8.17 5.49 -7.37
N GLY A 90 7.53 6.40 -6.63
CA GLY A 90 8.14 7.65 -6.19
C GLY A 90 9.26 7.53 -5.14
N PHE A 91 9.60 6.31 -4.68
CA PHE A 91 10.73 6.06 -3.79
C PHE A 91 11.90 5.47 -4.56
N GLU A 92 12.83 6.35 -4.93
CA GLU A 92 13.99 6.02 -5.76
C GLU A 92 14.79 4.81 -5.22
N GLY A 93 15.12 3.89 -6.11
CA GLY A 93 15.97 2.74 -5.82
C GLY A 93 15.30 1.63 -5.01
N THR A 94 13.97 1.66 -4.85
CA THR A 94 13.23 0.62 -4.11
C THR A 94 12.65 -0.46 -5.03
N THR A 95 12.07 -0.07 -6.16
CA THR A 95 11.36 -0.94 -7.08
C THR A 95 11.66 -0.54 -8.54
N PHE A 96 11.54 -1.50 -9.44
CA PHE A 96 11.65 -1.29 -10.89
C PHE A 96 10.30 -1.50 -11.58
N MET A 97 10.04 -0.66 -12.58
CA MET A 97 8.92 -0.81 -13.49
C MET A 97 9.16 -2.00 -14.43
N PRO A 98 8.19 -2.92 -14.61
CA PRO A 98 8.22 -3.89 -15.69
C PRO A 98 8.28 -3.19 -17.06
N ASP A 99 9.25 -3.56 -17.90
CA ASP A 99 9.41 -2.99 -19.25
C ASP A 99 8.20 -3.32 -20.13
N VAL A 100 7.61 -4.49 -19.89
CA VAL A 100 6.45 -5.02 -20.60
C VAL A 100 5.38 -5.46 -19.61
N HIS A 101 4.13 -5.26 -19.99
CA HIS A 101 2.95 -5.60 -19.20
C HIS A 101 2.24 -6.81 -19.83
N ASN A 102 2.91 -7.97 -19.80
CA ASN A 102 2.46 -9.22 -20.43
C ASN A 102 2.06 -10.29 -19.40
N GLU A 103 1.91 -11.54 -19.83
CA GLU A 103 1.53 -12.66 -18.99
C GLU A 103 2.51 -12.94 -17.83
N TYR A 104 3.80 -12.63 -17.98
CA TYR A 104 4.79 -12.83 -16.92
C TYR A 104 4.65 -11.76 -15.83
N THR A 105 4.48 -10.50 -16.22
CA THR A 105 4.21 -9.41 -15.28
C THR A 105 2.89 -9.64 -14.56
N LYS A 106 1.86 -10.13 -15.27
CA LYS A 106 0.60 -10.55 -14.68
C LYS A 106 0.79 -11.69 -13.66
N ALA A 107 1.53 -12.74 -14.03
CA ALA A 107 1.81 -13.87 -13.15
C ALA A 107 2.55 -13.45 -11.86
N TYR A 108 3.46 -12.47 -11.96
CA TYR A 108 4.10 -11.89 -10.77
C TYR A 108 3.08 -11.26 -9.82
N TYR A 109 2.23 -10.35 -10.29
CA TYR A 109 1.22 -9.70 -9.45
C TYR A 109 0.16 -10.68 -8.92
N GLU A 110 -0.24 -11.68 -9.69
CA GLU A 110 -1.11 -12.77 -9.23
C GLU A 110 -0.45 -13.56 -8.10
N SER A 111 0.85 -13.86 -8.21
CA SER A 111 1.60 -14.56 -7.17
C SER A 111 1.75 -13.76 -5.86
N ILE A 112 1.79 -12.42 -5.96
CA ILE A 112 1.73 -11.52 -4.80
C ILE A 112 0.36 -11.67 -4.14
N ALA A 113 -0.74 -11.53 -4.89
CA ALA A 113 -2.08 -11.65 -4.33
C ALA A 113 -2.31 -13.01 -3.65
N ASP A 114 -1.80 -14.10 -4.24
CA ASP A 114 -1.82 -15.43 -3.63
C ASP A 114 -1.10 -15.44 -2.27
N LEU A 115 0.10 -14.84 -2.17
CA LEU A 115 0.85 -14.74 -0.91
C LEU A 115 0.08 -13.94 0.14
N LEU A 116 -0.52 -12.81 -0.25
CA LEU A 116 -1.27 -11.98 0.68
C LEU A 116 -2.51 -12.71 1.22
N ASN A 117 -3.17 -13.49 0.37
CA ASN A 117 -4.25 -14.36 0.78
C ASN A 117 -3.78 -15.49 1.72
N GLU A 118 -2.61 -16.10 1.46
CA GLU A 118 -1.98 -17.08 2.36
C GLU A 118 -1.75 -16.46 3.76
N TYR A 119 -1.24 -15.22 3.81
CA TYR A 119 -1.08 -14.43 5.02
C TYR A 119 -2.41 -13.99 5.67
N GLY A 120 -3.53 -14.11 4.96
CA GLY A 120 -4.85 -13.69 5.44
C GLY A 120 -5.03 -12.17 5.49
N VAL A 121 -4.35 -11.44 4.60
CA VAL A 121 -4.52 -10.00 4.39
C VAL A 121 -5.89 -9.70 3.80
N SER A 122 -6.49 -8.57 4.15
CA SER A 122 -7.75 -8.09 3.59
C SER A 122 -7.69 -6.63 3.12
N PHE A 123 -6.54 -5.97 3.29
CA PHE A 123 -6.33 -4.59 2.89
C PHE A 123 -4.88 -4.36 2.47
N VAL A 124 -4.67 -3.60 1.41
CA VAL A 124 -3.37 -3.13 0.92
C VAL A 124 -3.39 -1.62 0.82
N LYS A 125 -2.43 -0.95 1.46
CA LYS A 125 -2.02 0.42 1.14
C LYS A 125 -0.87 0.33 0.14
N LEU A 126 -1.05 0.86 -1.07
CA LEU A 126 -0.04 0.93 -2.11
C LEU A 126 0.51 2.35 -2.16
N ASP A 127 1.76 2.53 -1.76
CA ASP A 127 2.34 3.85 -1.57
C ASP A 127 3.22 4.31 -2.74
N ALA A 128 3.49 5.62 -2.82
CA ALA A 128 4.25 6.25 -3.91
C ALA A 128 3.71 5.95 -5.33
N VAL A 129 2.37 5.92 -5.46
CA VAL A 129 1.63 5.72 -6.71
C VAL A 129 1.68 6.97 -7.58
N GLY A 130 1.80 6.78 -8.89
CA GLY A 130 1.80 7.83 -9.90
C GLY A 130 1.10 7.40 -11.19
N PRO A 131 0.81 8.34 -12.11
CA PRO A 131 1.38 9.69 -12.20
C PRO A 131 0.69 10.68 -11.25
N GLY A 132 1.24 11.89 -11.14
CA GLY A 132 0.66 12.93 -10.28
C GLY A 132 1.10 12.86 -8.82
N GLY A 133 1.38 11.66 -8.32
CA GLY A 133 1.79 11.47 -6.94
C GLY A 133 3.19 11.97 -6.62
N GLY A 134 3.42 12.25 -5.34
CA GLY A 134 4.67 12.83 -4.85
C GLY A 134 4.55 13.34 -3.41
N SER A 135 5.53 14.14 -3.01
CA SER A 135 5.57 14.77 -1.69
C SER A 135 4.93 16.18 -1.70
N GLU A 136 4.85 16.80 -0.52
CA GLU A 136 4.32 18.15 -0.32
C GLU A 136 5.12 19.19 -1.09
N TYR A 137 6.43 19.00 -1.15
CA TYR A 137 7.38 19.92 -1.79
C TYR A 137 7.65 19.58 -3.25
N TYR A 138 7.44 18.32 -3.61
CA TYR A 138 7.75 17.80 -4.94
C TYR A 138 6.61 16.87 -5.40
N PRO A 139 5.48 17.46 -5.84
CA PRO A 139 4.46 16.70 -6.54
C PRO A 139 5.03 16.15 -7.87
N TYR A 140 4.39 15.14 -8.45
CA TYR A 140 4.79 14.52 -9.73
C TYR A 140 6.11 13.74 -9.71
N GLN A 141 6.64 13.38 -8.54
CA GLN A 141 7.83 12.52 -8.43
C GLN A 141 7.55 11.06 -8.76
N SER A 142 6.32 10.61 -8.54
CA SER A 142 5.97 9.21 -8.79
C SER A 142 5.83 8.97 -10.30
N PRO A 143 6.56 8.00 -10.87
CA PRO A 143 6.42 7.64 -12.27
C PRO A 143 5.00 7.12 -12.55
N ASP A 144 4.60 7.08 -13.81
CA ASP A 144 3.32 6.47 -14.19
C ASP A 144 3.38 4.94 -13.96
N ASN A 145 2.77 4.50 -12.85
CA ASN A 145 2.68 3.10 -12.47
C ASN A 145 1.24 2.57 -12.50
N ARG A 146 0.34 3.23 -13.24
CA ARG A 146 -1.06 2.81 -13.41
C ARG A 146 -1.20 1.38 -13.90
N ALA A 147 -0.33 0.93 -14.80
CA ALA A 147 -0.37 -0.42 -15.33
C ALA A 147 -0.05 -1.48 -14.24
N CYS A 148 0.96 -1.21 -13.41
CA CYS A 148 1.30 -2.02 -12.24
C CYS A 148 0.17 -2.03 -11.19
N THR A 149 -0.33 -0.85 -10.84
CA THR A 149 -1.43 -0.67 -9.89
C THR A 149 -2.68 -1.44 -10.33
N ARG A 150 -3.04 -1.37 -11.62
CA ARG A 150 -4.17 -2.11 -12.19
C ARG A 150 -3.97 -3.61 -12.17
N MET A 151 -2.78 -4.11 -12.47
CA MET A 151 -2.48 -5.55 -12.39
C MET A 151 -2.58 -6.06 -10.95
N LEU A 152 -2.01 -5.33 -9.99
CA LEU A 152 -2.14 -5.66 -8.57
C LEU A 152 -3.60 -5.62 -8.13
N TYR A 153 -4.35 -4.55 -8.44
CA TYR A 153 -5.77 -4.42 -8.10
C TYR A 153 -6.60 -5.60 -8.62
N ASN A 154 -6.43 -5.96 -9.89
CA ASN A 154 -7.15 -7.09 -10.49
C ASN A 154 -6.80 -8.42 -9.80
N ALA A 155 -5.54 -8.63 -9.43
CA ALA A 155 -5.12 -9.82 -8.71
C ALA A 155 -5.71 -9.87 -7.29
N LEU A 156 -5.72 -8.75 -6.57
CA LEU A 156 -6.27 -8.61 -5.22
C LEU A 156 -7.78 -8.85 -5.15
N ARG A 157 -8.51 -8.44 -6.19
CA ARG A 157 -9.98 -8.62 -6.30
C ARG A 157 -10.41 -10.08 -6.21
N LYS A 158 -9.59 -11.03 -6.68
CA LYS A 158 -9.85 -12.47 -6.58
C LYS A 158 -10.07 -12.92 -5.12
N TYR A 159 -9.47 -12.21 -4.16
CA TYR A 159 -9.49 -12.53 -2.73
C TYR A 159 -10.25 -11.51 -1.90
N ASN A 160 -10.98 -10.58 -2.52
CA ASN A 160 -11.66 -9.47 -1.85
C ASN A 160 -10.72 -8.64 -0.95
N ILE A 161 -9.47 -8.43 -1.40
CA ILE A 161 -8.51 -7.57 -0.71
C ILE A 161 -8.74 -6.13 -1.17
N TRP A 162 -9.05 -5.24 -0.23
CA TRP A 162 -9.23 -3.82 -0.48
C TRP A 162 -7.90 -3.15 -0.84
N LEU A 163 -7.88 -2.25 -1.81
CA LEU A 163 -6.67 -1.52 -2.22
C LEU A 163 -6.87 -0.02 -2.09
N GLU A 164 -6.00 0.65 -1.35
CA GLU A 164 -5.92 2.12 -1.33
C GLU A 164 -4.57 2.59 -1.85
N ILE A 165 -4.60 3.71 -2.56
CA ILE A 165 -3.41 4.31 -3.16
C ILE A 165 -3.01 5.58 -2.41
N SER A 166 -1.70 5.71 -2.17
CA SER A 166 -1.04 6.89 -1.60
C SER A 166 0.29 7.12 -2.35
N TRP A 167 1.07 8.19 -2.18
CA TRP A 167 1.05 9.32 -1.24
C TRP A 167 -0.03 10.37 -1.55
N TYR A 168 0.32 11.60 -1.91
CA TYR A 168 -0.62 12.51 -2.57
C TYR A 168 -1.04 11.87 -3.90
N ILE A 169 -2.34 11.83 -4.17
CA ILE A 169 -2.87 11.37 -5.45
C ILE A 169 -3.54 12.55 -6.16
N ASP A 170 -3.17 12.76 -7.43
CA ASP A 170 -3.70 13.86 -8.24
C ASP A 170 -5.15 13.54 -8.67
N PRO A 171 -6.14 14.37 -8.27
CA PRO A 171 -7.55 14.16 -8.60
C PRO A 171 -7.85 14.30 -10.08
N SER A 172 -6.97 14.92 -10.89
CA SER A 172 -7.20 15.03 -12.35
C SER A 172 -7.25 13.69 -13.09
N TYR A 173 -6.83 12.60 -12.44
CA TYR A 173 -6.93 11.22 -12.94
C TYR A 173 -7.98 10.39 -12.18
N ALA A 174 -8.97 11.02 -11.53
CA ALA A 174 -9.96 10.31 -10.71
C ALA A 174 -10.73 9.23 -11.49
N GLU A 175 -11.08 9.50 -12.75
CA GLU A 175 -11.77 8.53 -13.63
C GLU A 175 -10.93 7.28 -13.91
N GLU A 176 -9.59 7.38 -13.92
CA GLU A 176 -8.71 6.22 -14.01
C GLU A 176 -8.50 5.56 -12.65
N TRP A 177 -8.33 6.33 -11.57
CA TRP A 177 -8.06 5.78 -10.24
C TRP A 177 -9.20 4.91 -9.72
N VAL A 178 -10.45 5.30 -9.97
CA VAL A 178 -11.65 4.52 -9.62
C VAL A 178 -11.66 3.12 -10.26
N GLN A 179 -10.98 2.93 -11.39
CA GLN A 179 -10.89 1.64 -12.07
C GLN A 179 -9.84 0.70 -11.48
N MET A 180 -8.96 1.19 -10.60
CA MET A 180 -7.79 0.45 -10.12
C MET A 180 -7.48 0.57 -8.62
N ALA A 181 -8.38 1.17 -7.84
CA ALA A 181 -8.30 1.23 -6.39
C ALA A 181 -9.68 1.38 -5.77
N ASN A 182 -9.76 1.30 -4.44
CA ASN A 182 -10.97 1.53 -3.65
C ASN A 182 -10.91 2.86 -2.88
N GLY A 183 -9.79 3.55 -2.92
CA GLY A 183 -9.66 4.88 -2.37
C GLY A 183 -8.29 5.49 -2.61
N ALA A 184 -8.22 6.81 -2.49
CA ALA A 184 -7.01 7.57 -2.73
C ALA A 184 -6.78 8.60 -1.63
N ARG A 185 -5.52 8.68 -1.18
CA ARG A 185 -5.11 9.69 -0.22
C ARG A 185 -5.02 11.06 -0.90
N VAL A 186 -5.67 12.05 -0.28
CA VAL A 186 -5.81 13.40 -0.86
C VAL A 186 -4.57 14.27 -0.75
N TYR A 187 -3.64 13.91 0.14
CA TYR A 187 -2.48 14.72 0.47
C TYR A 187 -1.32 13.86 0.99
N VAL A 188 -0.21 14.48 1.34
CA VAL A 188 0.89 13.78 2.03
C VAL A 188 0.54 13.41 3.46
N ASP A 189 1.39 12.62 4.11
CA ASP A 189 1.31 12.20 5.52
C ASP A 189 0.73 13.26 6.47
N ILE A 190 -0.25 12.89 7.28
CA ILE A 190 -0.86 13.77 8.30
C ILE A 190 0.07 13.99 9.50
N GLU A 191 1.02 13.08 9.65
CA GLU A 191 1.99 13.04 10.71
C GLU A 191 2.94 14.24 10.62
N SER A 192 3.29 14.81 11.78
CA SER A 192 4.23 15.94 11.86
C SER A 192 5.70 15.51 11.81
N TYR A 193 5.97 14.20 11.92
CA TYR A 193 7.29 13.60 12.13
C TYR A 193 8.09 14.21 13.29
N SER A 194 7.40 14.88 14.22
CA SER A 194 8.01 15.41 15.43
C SER A 194 7.94 14.38 16.57
N THR A 195 8.84 14.52 17.53
CA THR A 195 8.80 13.75 18.79
C THR A 195 7.80 14.32 19.79
N LYS A 196 7.15 15.44 19.48
CA LYS A 196 6.33 16.22 20.42
C LYS A 196 4.84 16.08 20.16
N THR A 197 4.43 16.05 18.90
CA THR A 197 3.03 15.94 18.49
C THR A 197 2.88 14.96 17.33
N MET A 198 1.78 14.21 17.30
CA MET A 198 1.50 13.30 16.20
C MET A 198 1.14 14.05 14.92
N THR A 199 0.33 15.11 15.02
CA THR A 199 -0.06 15.98 13.91
C THR A 199 -0.07 17.45 14.37
N SER A 200 -0.51 18.38 13.52
CA SER A 200 -0.76 19.78 13.86
C SER A 200 -2.03 20.28 13.19
N THR A 201 -2.64 21.33 13.75
CA THR A 201 -3.80 21.99 13.11
C THR A 201 -3.48 22.40 11.68
N HIS A 202 -2.25 22.84 11.40
CA HIS A 202 -1.81 23.16 10.05
C HIS A 202 -1.93 21.96 9.10
N ARG A 203 -1.40 20.78 9.49
CA ARG A 203 -1.46 19.57 8.65
C ARG A 203 -2.87 19.04 8.44
N VAL A 204 -3.75 19.20 9.44
CA VAL A 204 -5.19 18.90 9.29
C VAL A 204 -5.83 19.84 8.28
N MET A 205 -5.60 21.15 8.41
CA MET A 205 -6.22 22.16 7.54
C MET A 205 -5.74 22.10 6.09
N GLN A 206 -4.48 21.68 5.84
CA GLN A 206 -3.95 21.52 4.47
C GLN A 206 -4.75 20.54 3.60
N ARG A 207 -5.48 19.60 4.23
CA ARG A 207 -6.29 18.61 3.51
C ARG A 207 -7.60 19.18 2.99
N ILE A 208 -8.11 20.28 3.54
CA ILE A 208 -9.44 20.80 3.20
C ILE A 208 -9.50 21.16 1.72
N THR A 209 -8.53 21.93 1.23
CA THR A 209 -8.47 22.33 -0.19
C THR A 209 -8.22 21.15 -1.12
N SER A 210 -7.40 20.17 -0.72
CA SER A 210 -7.20 18.96 -1.53
C SER A 210 -8.46 18.10 -1.56
N CYS A 211 -9.17 17.98 -0.44
CA CYS A 211 -10.44 17.26 -0.35
C CYS A 211 -11.53 17.95 -1.18
N GLU A 212 -11.57 19.28 -1.23
CA GLU A 212 -12.50 20.04 -2.08
C GLU A 212 -12.36 19.65 -3.56
N LYS A 213 -11.12 19.53 -4.06
CA LYS A 213 -10.87 19.09 -5.44
C LYS A 213 -11.42 17.69 -5.69
N TRP A 214 -11.18 16.75 -4.78
CA TRP A 214 -11.73 15.40 -4.87
C TRP A 214 -13.27 15.38 -4.76
N ALA A 215 -13.86 16.22 -3.92
CA ALA A 215 -15.31 16.31 -3.75
C ALA A 215 -16.03 16.89 -5.00
N ALA A 216 -15.30 17.58 -5.87
CA ALA A 216 -15.82 18.05 -7.15
C ALA A 216 -15.87 16.94 -8.23
N GLU A 217 -15.18 15.82 -8.02
CA GLU A 217 -15.15 14.71 -8.96
C GLU A 217 -16.44 13.86 -8.86
N SER A 218 -17.00 13.49 -10.02
CA SER A 218 -18.27 12.76 -10.08
C SER A 218 -18.16 11.28 -9.74
N VAL A 219 -16.95 10.72 -9.68
CA VAL A 219 -16.66 9.28 -9.54
C VAL A 219 -16.32 8.85 -8.12
N ILE A 220 -16.72 9.65 -7.13
CA ILE A 220 -16.41 9.44 -5.71
C ILE A 220 -17.65 8.97 -4.95
N GLY A 221 -17.47 8.03 -4.03
CA GLY A 221 -18.49 7.57 -3.11
C GLY A 221 -18.91 6.12 -3.33
N SER A 222 -19.96 5.71 -2.62
CA SER A 222 -20.41 4.31 -2.54
C SER A 222 -20.80 3.72 -3.89
N ASP A 223 -21.37 4.53 -4.78
CA ASP A 223 -21.84 4.09 -6.10
C ASP A 223 -20.68 3.64 -7.00
N TYR A 224 -19.48 4.14 -6.72
CA TYR A 224 -18.24 3.82 -7.43
C TYR A 224 -17.33 2.89 -6.64
N GLY A 225 -17.61 2.68 -5.34
CA GLY A 225 -16.74 1.93 -4.44
C GLY A 225 -15.36 2.55 -4.26
N PHE A 226 -15.27 3.88 -4.39
CA PHE A 226 -14.03 4.65 -4.30
C PHE A 226 -14.16 5.80 -3.30
N TYR A 227 -13.27 5.81 -2.31
CA TYR A 227 -13.37 6.71 -1.16
C TYR A 227 -12.16 7.62 -1.04
N VAL A 228 -12.41 8.82 -0.53
CA VAL A 228 -11.39 9.83 -0.31
C VAL A 228 -10.74 9.61 1.05
N ASP A 229 -9.42 9.42 1.07
CA ASP A 229 -8.63 9.17 2.28
C ASP A 229 -7.95 10.46 2.76
N LEU A 230 -8.40 10.98 3.91
CA LEU A 230 -7.78 12.12 4.60
C LEU A 230 -6.52 11.73 5.40
N ASP A 231 -6.08 10.48 5.26
CA ASP A 231 -5.00 9.85 5.99
C ASP A 231 -5.36 9.42 7.43
N ALA A 232 -4.42 8.72 8.09
CA ALA A 232 -4.62 8.06 9.36
C ALA A 232 -5.11 8.99 10.48
N VAL A 233 -6.25 8.66 11.08
CA VAL A 233 -6.60 9.20 12.40
C VAL A 233 -5.96 8.29 13.45
N LEU A 234 -4.83 8.72 13.99
CA LEU A 234 -4.08 7.96 14.98
C LEU A 234 -4.73 8.11 16.36
N ASP A 235 -5.52 7.12 16.77
CA ASP A 235 -6.00 7.03 18.15
C ASP A 235 -4.91 6.37 19.02
N LEU A 236 -4.38 7.14 19.97
CA LEU A 236 -3.36 6.68 20.90
C LEU A 236 -3.99 5.70 21.90
N ILE A 237 -3.94 4.40 21.59
CA ILE A 237 -4.09 3.38 22.62
C ILE A 237 -2.85 3.49 23.51
N GLN A 238 -3.01 4.07 24.71
CA GLN A 238 -1.96 4.23 25.69
C GLN A 238 -1.23 2.90 25.95
N GLY A 239 -0.02 2.79 25.41
CA GLY A 239 0.91 1.70 25.66
C GLY A 239 2.32 2.17 25.35
N ARG A 240 3.17 2.29 26.37
CA ARG A 240 4.58 2.66 26.21
C ARG A 240 5.28 1.64 25.31
N TYR A 241 5.78 2.04 24.14
CA TYR A 241 6.73 1.24 23.37
C TYR A 241 8.10 1.94 23.32
N PRO A 242 9.21 1.19 23.48
CA PRO A 242 10.55 1.73 23.41
C PRO A 242 10.95 2.08 21.97
N THR A 243 11.78 3.11 21.86
CA THR A 243 12.32 3.71 20.64
C THR A 243 13.23 2.75 19.87
N SER A 244 12.81 2.26 18.68
CA SER A 244 13.69 1.97 17.52
C SER A 244 13.03 1.24 16.34
N THR A 245 11.73 0.92 16.35
CA THR A 245 11.07 0.29 15.19
C THR A 245 9.74 0.98 14.89
N TRP A 246 9.70 1.74 13.80
CA TRP A 246 8.46 2.33 13.28
C TRP A 246 7.66 1.24 12.58
N LEU A 247 6.87 0.46 13.33
CA LEU A 247 5.76 -0.30 12.77
C LEU A 247 4.51 0.56 12.94
N GLY A 248 4.14 1.31 11.90
CA GLY A 248 2.94 2.14 11.93
C GLY A 248 1.68 1.27 11.99
N LEU A 249 0.84 1.46 13.01
CA LEU A 249 -0.47 0.82 13.09
C LEU A 249 -1.54 1.82 12.67
N ILE A 250 -2.17 1.61 11.51
CA ILE A 250 -3.27 2.45 11.06
C ILE A 250 -4.58 1.68 11.20
N ILE A 251 -5.57 2.29 11.86
CA ILE A 251 -6.91 1.72 12.01
C ILE A 251 -7.86 2.48 11.10
N LYS A 252 -8.48 1.78 10.14
CA LYS A 252 -9.41 2.38 9.17
C LYS A 252 -10.85 1.89 9.34
N LYS A 253 -11.79 2.78 9.00
CA LYS A 253 -13.23 2.56 8.88
C LYS A 253 -13.61 2.86 7.43
N PHE A 254 -14.40 1.97 6.82
CA PHE A 254 -15.01 2.16 5.51
C PHE A 254 -16.51 1.97 5.64
#